data_AF-A0A967CZ22-F1
#
_entry.id   AF-A0A967CZ22-F1
#
_cell.length_a   1.000
_cell.length_b   1.000
_cell.length_c   1.000
_cell.angle_alpha   90.00
_cell.angle_beta   90.00
_cell.angle_gamma   90.00
#
_symmetry.space_group_name_H-M   'P 1'
#
loop_
_entity.id
_entity.type
_entity.pdbx_description
1 polymer ?
#
loop_
_entity_poly.entity_id
_entity_poly.type
_entity_poly.pdbx_seq_one_letter_code
_entity_poly.pdbx_strand_id
1 'polypeptide(L)'
;DSIRSLAVRTEATWSTLGPDAAIDLLDQAIPHRSAEPQLLSLLGRLRVDRGDYKEAVAPLEEAIGLDRTDLTTLQALATAYQRLDRSADAERVRRERAEVQKALERLTSLTVDADAQPWNAAIREELAAICESLGKQSLAVMWRHAAAEARKITPADLTN
;
A
#
# COMPACT_ATOMS: atom_id res chain seq x y z
N ASP A 1 -6.08 -4.82 -20.21
CA ASP A 1 -6.63 -5.92 -19.39
C ASP A 1 -5.81 -7.21 -19.38
N SER A 2 -4.49 -7.18 -19.12
CA SER A 2 -3.72 -8.43 -18.97
C SER A 2 -3.24 -8.74 -17.55
N ILE A 3 -3.04 -7.71 -16.70
CA ILE A 3 -2.47 -7.87 -15.36
C ILE A 3 -3.52 -8.39 -14.37
N ARG A 4 -4.70 -7.75 -14.32
CA ARG A 4 -5.83 -8.24 -13.51
C ARG A 4 -6.22 -9.68 -13.89
N SER A 5 -6.18 -10.00 -15.18
CA SER A 5 -6.45 -11.36 -15.67
C SER A 5 -5.42 -12.37 -15.14
N LEU A 6 -4.13 -11.99 -15.08
CA LEU A 6 -3.08 -12.85 -14.55
C LEU A 6 -3.17 -13.01 -13.02
N ALA A 7 -3.44 -11.94 -12.28
CA ALA A 7 -3.61 -12.00 -10.83
C ALA A 7 -4.78 -12.93 -10.46
N VAL A 8 -5.94 -12.74 -11.08
CA VAL A 8 -7.12 -13.61 -10.87
C VAL A 8 -6.84 -15.06 -11.24
N ARG A 9 -6.13 -15.29 -12.35
CA ARG A 9 -5.74 -16.65 -12.75
C ARG A 9 -4.79 -17.28 -11.75
N THR A 10 -3.86 -16.51 -11.19
CA THR A 10 -2.92 -16.98 -10.17
C THR A 10 -3.63 -17.35 -8.88
N GLU A 11 -4.57 -16.52 -8.42
CA GLU A 11 -5.40 -16.83 -7.25
C GLU A 11 -6.26 -18.09 -7.47
N ALA A 12 -6.85 -18.23 -8.67
CA ALA A 12 -7.61 -19.42 -9.02
C ALA A 12 -6.71 -20.66 -9.06
N THR A 13 -5.51 -20.56 -9.65
CA THR A 13 -4.50 -21.63 -9.67
C THR A 13 -4.04 -21.98 -8.26
N TRP A 14 -3.84 -21.01 -7.38
CA TRP A 14 -3.47 -21.25 -5.99
C TRP A 14 -4.55 -22.08 -5.26
N SER A 15 -5.81 -21.70 -5.44
CA SER A 15 -6.96 -22.38 -4.83
C SER A 15 -7.18 -23.79 -5.40
N THR A 16 -6.91 -24.01 -6.69
CA THR A 16 -7.23 -25.26 -7.41
C THR A 16 -6.07 -26.25 -7.52
N LEU A 17 -4.85 -25.75 -7.67
CA LEU A 17 -3.63 -26.52 -7.96
C LEU A 17 -2.54 -26.35 -6.89
N GLY A 18 -2.75 -25.48 -5.91
CA GLY A 18 -1.81 -25.23 -4.81
C GLY A 18 -0.80 -24.11 -5.10
N PRO A 19 0.02 -23.74 -4.08
CA PRO A 19 0.93 -22.60 -4.15
C PRO A 19 2.04 -22.77 -5.20
N ASP A 20 2.51 -23.99 -5.43
CA ASP A 20 3.60 -24.28 -6.37
C ASP A 20 3.23 -23.90 -7.81
N ALA A 21 2.05 -24.35 -8.28
CA ALA A 21 1.57 -24.03 -9.62
C ALA A 21 1.31 -22.52 -9.81
N ALA A 22 0.91 -21.82 -8.74
CA ALA A 22 0.70 -20.38 -8.76
C ALA A 22 2.02 -19.60 -8.83
N ILE A 23 3.04 -20.04 -8.09
CA ILE A 23 4.39 -19.47 -8.12
C ILE A 23 5.01 -19.68 -9.51
N ASP A 24 4.94 -20.88 -10.07
CA ASP A 24 5.47 -21.19 -11.41
C ASP A 24 4.83 -20.32 -12.49
N LEU A 25 3.53 -20.08 -12.39
CA LEU A 25 2.80 -19.20 -13.31
C LEU A 25 3.32 -17.76 -13.24
N LEU A 26 3.58 -17.26 -12.03
CA LEU A 26 4.09 -15.91 -11.82
C LEU A 26 5.54 -15.76 -12.27
N ASP A 27 6.40 -16.74 -11.96
CA ASP A 27 7.82 -16.74 -12.36
C ASP A 27 7.99 -16.74 -13.88
N GLN A 28 7.08 -17.40 -14.61
CA GLN A 28 7.06 -17.34 -16.07
C GLN A 28 6.49 -16.02 -16.61
N ALA A 29 5.58 -15.38 -15.89
CA ALA A 29 4.85 -14.23 -16.40
C ALA A 29 5.56 -12.88 -16.15
N ILE A 30 6.18 -12.70 -14.98
CA ILE A 30 6.83 -11.44 -14.57
C ILE A 30 7.95 -10.99 -15.54
N PRO A 31 8.83 -11.87 -16.07
CA PRO A 31 9.87 -11.45 -17.01
C PRO A 31 9.32 -10.89 -18.33
N HIS A 32 8.12 -11.31 -18.74
CA HIS A 32 7.51 -10.95 -20.03
C HIS A 32 6.44 -9.85 -19.91
N ARG A 33 5.93 -9.62 -18.71
CA ARG A 33 4.92 -8.61 -18.42
C ARG A 33 5.42 -7.82 -17.21
N SER A 34 5.86 -6.59 -17.48
CA SER A 34 6.25 -5.53 -16.52
C SER A 34 6.04 -5.88 -15.06
N ALA A 35 7.10 -5.80 -14.25
CA ALA A 35 7.11 -6.08 -12.82
C ALA A 35 6.21 -5.10 -12.04
N GLU A 36 4.90 -5.34 -12.09
CA GLU A 36 3.91 -4.55 -11.38
C GLU A 36 3.93 -4.92 -9.88
N PRO A 37 3.78 -3.95 -8.98
CA PRO A 37 3.85 -4.16 -7.52
C PRO A 37 2.90 -5.25 -7.04
N GLN A 38 1.72 -5.36 -7.66
CA GLN A 38 0.70 -6.34 -7.30
C GLN A 38 1.12 -7.79 -7.58
N LEU A 39 1.80 -8.04 -8.70
CA LEU A 39 2.26 -9.38 -9.06
C LEU A 39 3.49 -9.79 -8.24
N LEU A 40 4.40 -8.84 -8.00
CA LEU A 40 5.55 -9.03 -7.12
C LEU A 40 5.13 -9.31 -5.67
N SER A 41 4.16 -8.54 -5.16
CA SER A 41 3.52 -8.79 -3.86
C SER A 41 2.93 -10.19 -3.79
N LEU A 42 2.14 -10.58 -4.79
CA LEU A 42 1.48 -11.88 -4.82
C LEU A 42 2.52 -13.02 -4.86
N LEU A 43 3.56 -12.91 -5.69
CA LEU A 43 4.66 -13.88 -5.75
C LEU A 43 5.34 -14.03 -4.39
N GLY A 44 5.73 -12.90 -3.80
CA GLY A 44 6.39 -12.87 -2.51
C GLY A 44 5.54 -13.49 -1.39
N ARG A 45 4.25 -13.16 -1.35
CA ARG A 45 3.30 -13.72 -0.38
C ARG A 45 3.13 -15.22 -0.54
N LEU A 46 2.94 -15.72 -1.76
CA LEU A 46 2.83 -17.16 -2.02
C LEU A 46 4.09 -17.91 -1.61
N ARG A 47 5.27 -17.32 -1.83
CA ARG A 47 6.55 -17.89 -1.37
C ARG A 47 6.65 -17.90 0.17
N VAL A 48 6.19 -16.86 0.87
CA VAL A 48 6.09 -16.86 2.34
C VAL A 48 5.17 -17.97 2.84
N ASP A 49 4.01 -18.14 2.21
CA ASP A 49 3.03 -19.17 2.58
C ASP A 49 3.56 -20.59 2.34
N ARG A 50 4.38 -20.76 1.28
CA ARG A 50 5.09 -22.01 0.97
C ARG A 50 6.28 -22.29 1.91
N GLY A 51 6.81 -21.26 2.58
CA GLY A 51 7.99 -21.36 3.44
C GLY A 51 9.31 -20.98 2.77
N ASP A 52 9.26 -20.53 1.51
CA ASP A 52 10.41 -20.09 0.71
C ASP A 52 10.80 -18.64 1.07
N TYR A 53 11.15 -18.42 2.34
CA TYR A 53 11.33 -17.08 2.89
C TYR A 53 12.46 -16.31 2.21
N LYS A 54 13.53 -17.00 1.77
CA LYS A 54 14.69 -16.37 1.13
C LYS A 54 14.33 -15.83 -0.26
N GLU A 55 13.59 -16.62 -1.02
CA GLU A 55 13.10 -16.33 -2.36
C GLU A 55 11.94 -15.33 -2.34
N ALA A 56 11.25 -15.19 -1.20
CA ALA A 56 10.20 -14.20 -1.01
C ALA A 56 10.73 -12.76 -0.81
N VAL A 57 11.92 -12.59 -0.22
CA VAL A 57 12.42 -11.25 0.16
C VAL A 57 12.53 -10.30 -1.03
N ALA A 58 13.20 -10.72 -2.11
CA ALA A 58 13.45 -9.85 -3.27
C ALA A 58 12.16 -9.33 -3.93
N PRO A 59 11.16 -10.17 -4.30
CA PRO A 59 9.92 -9.66 -4.90
C PRO A 59 9.12 -8.80 -3.92
N LEU A 60 9.15 -9.08 -2.61
CA LEU A 60 8.48 -8.24 -1.61
C LEU A 60 9.15 -6.87 -1.45
N GLU A 61 10.48 -6.80 -1.42
CA GLU A 61 11.24 -5.55 -1.38
C GLU A 61 10.97 -4.68 -2.62
N GLU A 62 10.95 -5.30 -3.80
CA GLU A 62 10.64 -4.62 -5.05
C GLU A 62 9.20 -4.10 -5.07
N ALA A 63 8.24 -4.92 -4.62
CA ALA A 63 6.85 -4.53 -4.50
C ALA A 63 6.67 -3.31 -3.58
N ILE A 64 7.33 -3.28 -2.41
CA ILE A 64 7.28 -2.14 -1.48
C ILE A 64 8.00 -0.92 -2.06
N GLY A 65 9.06 -1.11 -2.84
CA GLY A 65 9.73 -0.01 -3.55
C GLY A 65 8.79 0.74 -4.50
N LEU A 66 7.83 0.01 -5.09
CA LEU A 66 6.83 0.53 -6.03
C LEU A 66 5.53 0.98 -5.34
N ASP A 67 5.05 0.25 -4.33
CA ASP A 67 3.90 0.60 -3.50
C ASP A 67 4.20 0.40 -2.01
N ARG A 68 4.57 1.50 -1.35
CA ARG A 68 4.88 1.53 0.08
C ARG A 68 3.65 1.42 0.98
N THR A 69 2.46 1.48 0.41
CA THR A 69 1.20 1.50 1.18
C THR A 69 0.57 0.12 1.33
N ASP A 70 1.15 -0.91 0.71
CA ASP A 70 0.66 -2.27 0.81
C ASP A 70 1.06 -2.94 2.13
N LEU A 71 0.13 -2.84 3.09
CA LEU A 71 0.23 -3.44 4.42
C LEU A 71 0.36 -4.96 4.40
N THR A 72 -0.16 -5.63 3.37
CA THR A 72 -0.09 -7.10 3.24
C THR A 72 1.32 -7.52 2.82
N THR A 73 1.92 -6.80 1.89
CA THR A 73 3.30 -7.00 1.45
C THR A 73 4.29 -6.68 2.57
N LEU A 74 4.09 -5.58 3.31
CA LEU A 74 4.90 -5.26 4.49
C LEU A 74 4.82 -6.35 5.57
N GLN A 75 3.64 -6.93 5.81
CA GLN A 75 3.47 -8.03 6.76
C GLN A 75 4.19 -9.31 6.30
N ALA A 76 4.09 -9.64 5.01
CA ALA A 76 4.78 -10.79 4.44
C ALA A 76 6.30 -10.62 4.51
N LEU A 77 6.82 -9.42 4.21
CA LEU A 77 8.26 -9.14 4.28
C LEU A 77 8.79 -9.22 5.72
N ALA A 78 8.06 -8.65 6.69
CA ALA A 78 8.41 -8.77 8.09
C ALA A 78 8.45 -10.25 8.55
N THR A 79 7.50 -11.06 8.07
CA THR A 79 7.46 -12.51 8.33
C THR A 79 8.66 -13.22 7.71
N ALA A 80 8.96 -12.93 6.44
CA ALA A 80 10.10 -13.51 5.73
C ALA A 80 11.42 -13.20 6.44
N TYR A 81 11.67 -11.93 6.80
CA TYR A 81 12.86 -11.55 7.55
C TYR A 81 12.93 -12.20 8.94
N GLN A 82 11.82 -12.30 9.66
CA GLN A 82 11.78 -12.95 10.96
C GLN A 82 12.17 -14.44 10.86
N ARG A 83 11.70 -15.13 9.81
CA ARG A 83 12.00 -16.54 9.58
C ARG A 83 13.42 -16.81 9.07
N LEU A 84 14.10 -15.78 8.58
CA LEU A 84 15.50 -15.80 8.17
C LEU A 84 16.46 -15.29 9.28
N ASP A 85 15.98 -15.20 10.54
CA ASP A 85 16.72 -14.65 11.69
C ASP A 85 17.22 -13.20 11.50
N ARG A 86 16.63 -12.46 10.55
CA ARG A 86 16.90 -11.03 10.30
C ARG A 86 16.00 -10.16 11.16
N SER A 87 16.10 -10.30 12.49
CA SER A 87 15.17 -9.65 13.43
C SER A 87 15.18 -8.11 13.34
N ALA A 88 16.34 -7.50 13.09
CA ALA A 88 16.45 -6.05 12.94
C ALA A 88 15.68 -5.53 11.71
N ASP A 89 15.77 -6.22 10.58
CA ASP A 89 15.03 -5.89 9.36
C ASP A 89 13.53 -6.12 9.54
N ALA A 90 13.16 -7.24 10.15
CA ALA A 90 11.76 -7.54 10.47
C ALA A 90 11.14 -6.42 11.32
N GLU A 91 11.87 -5.94 12.34
CA GLU A 91 11.38 -4.88 13.21
C GLU A 91 11.28 -3.52 12.52
N ARG A 92 12.23 -3.21 11.63
CA ARG A 92 12.14 -2.03 10.77
C ARG A 92 10.87 -2.05 9.92
N VAL A 93 10.59 -3.18 9.26
CA VAL A 93 9.40 -3.32 8.40
C VAL A 93 8.11 -3.31 9.22
N ARG A 94 8.08 -3.90 10.42
CA ARG A 94 6.89 -3.81 11.30
C ARG A 94 6.59 -2.38 11.72
N ARG A 95 7.62 -1.58 12.05
CA ARG A 95 7.45 -0.15 12.35
C ARG A 95 6.91 0.61 11.15
N GLU A 96 7.48 0.40 9.97
CA GLU A 96 7.00 1.01 8.73
C GLU A 96 5.52 0.67 8.48
N ARG A 97 5.14 -0.60 8.61
CA ARG A 97 3.74 -1.05 8.52
C ARG A 97 2.83 -0.35 9.52
N ALA A 98 3.26 -0.21 10.77
CA ALA A 98 2.49 0.46 11.81
C ALA A 98 2.27 1.95 11.49
N GLU A 99 3.29 2.64 11.00
CA GLU A 99 3.17 4.04 10.58
C GLU A 99 2.23 4.20 9.38
N VAL A 100 2.33 3.32 8.36
CA VAL A 100 1.41 3.32 7.21
C VAL A 100 -0.02 3.04 7.66
N GLN A 101 -0.24 2.07 8.54
CA GLN A 101 -1.56 1.75 9.09
C GLN A 101 -2.17 2.96 9.80
N LYS A 102 -1.41 3.57 10.72
CA LYS A 102 -1.84 4.76 11.46
C LYS A 102 -2.15 5.93 10.54
N ALA A 103 -1.33 6.15 9.50
CA ALA A 103 -1.56 7.19 8.50
C ALA A 103 -2.88 6.94 7.72
N LEU A 104 -3.16 5.70 7.32
CA LEU A 104 -4.40 5.34 6.62
C LEU A 104 -5.65 5.50 7.50
N GLU A 105 -5.57 5.10 8.78
CA GLU A 105 -6.63 5.31 9.76
C GLU A 105 -6.90 6.80 9.97
N ARG A 106 -5.84 7.59 10.13
CA ARG A 106 -5.94 9.05 10.31
C ARG A 106 -6.52 9.72 9.07
N LEU A 107 -6.09 9.32 7.87
CA LEU A 107 -6.65 9.78 6.60
C LEU A 107 -8.17 9.57 6.56
N THR A 108 -8.62 8.36 6.93
CA THR A 108 -10.04 7.99 6.92
C THR A 108 -10.86 8.82 7.90
N SER A 109 -10.34 9.04 9.12
CA SER A 109 -10.98 9.93 10.10
C SER A 109 -11.07 11.37 9.59
N LEU A 110 -9.98 11.90 9.06
CA LEU A 110 -9.92 13.29 8.60
C LEU A 110 -10.81 13.55 7.39
N THR A 111 -11.03 12.57 6.51
CA THR A 111 -11.95 12.74 5.39
C THR A 111 -13.39 12.98 5.88
N VAL A 112 -13.81 12.30 6.95
CA VAL A 112 -15.12 12.54 7.58
C VAL A 112 -15.17 13.94 8.21
N ASP A 113 -14.11 14.34 8.92
CA ASP A 113 -14.04 15.66 9.55
C ASP A 113 -14.02 16.80 8.49
N ALA A 114 -13.39 16.57 7.33
CA ALA A 114 -13.29 17.53 6.24
C ALA A 114 -14.65 17.81 5.58
N ASP A 115 -15.51 16.79 5.50
CA ASP A 115 -16.89 16.89 5.03
C ASP A 115 -17.77 17.63 6.04
N ALA A 116 -17.58 17.38 7.34
CA ALA A 116 -18.30 18.06 8.41
C ALA A 116 -17.89 19.53 8.56
N GLN A 117 -16.64 19.88 8.23
CA GLN A 117 -16.10 21.23 8.35
C GLN A 117 -15.45 21.70 7.04
N PRO A 118 -16.25 22.07 6.01
CA PRO A 118 -15.73 22.49 4.71
C PRO A 118 -14.79 23.69 4.73
N TRP A 119 -14.94 24.58 5.70
CA TRP A 119 -14.13 25.79 5.90
C TRP A 119 -12.84 25.54 6.69
N ASN A 120 -12.67 24.35 7.29
CA ASN A 120 -11.49 24.08 8.10
C ASN A 120 -10.30 23.70 7.21
N ALA A 121 -9.40 24.68 7.02
CA ALA A 121 -8.19 24.50 6.25
C ALA A 121 -7.17 23.57 6.92
N ALA A 122 -7.11 23.55 8.25
CA ALA A 122 -6.14 22.73 8.99
C ALA A 122 -6.36 21.23 8.76
N ILE A 123 -7.63 20.78 8.70
CA ILE A 123 -7.97 19.39 8.37
C ILE A 123 -7.45 19.02 6.97
N ARG A 124 -7.61 19.91 5.99
CA ARG A 124 -7.18 19.69 4.61
C ARG A 124 -5.66 19.72 4.47
N GLU A 125 -4.98 20.57 5.25
CA GLU A 125 -3.51 20.58 5.33
C GLU A 125 -2.97 19.28 5.93
N GLU A 126 -3.62 18.76 6.97
CA GLU A 126 -3.26 17.49 7.58
C GLU A 126 -3.50 16.32 6.60
N LEU A 127 -4.64 16.30 5.89
CA LEU A 127 -4.91 15.35 4.81
C LEU A 127 -3.83 15.40 3.72
N ALA A 128 -3.41 16.60 3.32
CA ALA A 128 -2.34 16.76 2.34
C ALA A 128 -1.02 16.15 2.84
N ALA A 129 -0.61 16.46 4.07
CA ALA A 129 0.64 15.95 4.66
C ALA A 129 0.64 14.41 4.76
N ILE A 130 -0.49 13.80 5.10
CA ILE A 130 -0.63 12.34 5.14
C ILE A 130 -0.58 11.75 3.72
N CYS A 131 -1.22 12.38 2.74
CA CYS A 131 -1.11 11.93 1.36
C CYS A 131 0.34 11.98 0.86
N GLU A 132 1.14 12.97 1.27
CA GLU A 132 2.56 13.02 0.91
C GLU A 132 3.38 11.92 1.56
N SER A 133 3.18 11.66 2.85
CA SER A 133 3.92 10.60 3.56
C SER A 133 3.61 9.21 2.98
N LEU A 134 2.41 9.02 2.43
CA LEU A 134 1.99 7.81 1.71
C LEU A 134 2.42 7.80 0.23
N GLY A 135 3.15 8.81 -0.26
CA GLY A 135 3.58 8.91 -1.66
C GLY A 135 2.47 9.27 -2.66
N LYS A 136 1.26 9.59 -2.19
CA LYS A 136 0.09 9.96 -3.00
C LYS A 136 0.12 11.45 -3.36
N GLN A 137 1.13 11.85 -4.15
CA GLN A 137 1.41 13.26 -4.44
C GLN A 137 0.26 14.01 -5.12
N SER A 138 -0.46 13.38 -6.04
CA SER A 138 -1.62 13.99 -6.70
C SER A 138 -2.74 14.36 -5.72
N LEU A 139 -3.04 13.47 -4.77
CA LEU A 139 -4.01 13.72 -3.70
C LEU A 139 -3.51 14.80 -2.73
N ALA A 140 -2.22 14.80 -2.40
CA ALA A 140 -1.64 15.84 -1.55
C ALA A 140 -1.80 17.24 -2.17
N VAL A 141 -1.52 17.38 -3.47
CA VAL A 141 -1.71 18.65 -4.20
C VAL A 141 -3.18 19.08 -4.19
N MET A 142 -4.10 18.15 -4.45
CA MET A 142 -5.54 18.41 -4.40
C MET A 142 -5.97 18.93 -3.01
N TRP A 143 -5.54 18.26 -1.94
CA TRP A 143 -5.88 18.67 -0.57
C TRP A 143 -5.27 20.02 -0.18
N ARG A 144 -4.06 20.35 -0.64
CA ARG A 144 -3.49 21.69 -0.46
C ARG A 144 -4.28 22.77 -1.16
N HIS A 145 -4.71 22.51 -2.39
CA HIS A 145 -5.57 23.44 -3.11
C HIS A 145 -6.89 23.65 -2.36
N ALA A 146 -7.52 22.56 -1.91
CA ALA A 146 -8.73 22.63 -1.10
C ALA A 146 -8.51 23.40 0.21
N ALA A 147 -7.36 23.24 0.87
CA ALA A 147 -7.01 24.02 2.06
C ALA A 147 -6.90 25.51 1.76
N ALA A 148 -6.27 25.88 0.65
CA ALA A 148 -6.15 27.28 0.23
C ALA A 148 -7.50 27.93 -0.03
N GLU A 149 -8.46 27.21 -0.63
CA GLU A 149 -9.83 27.68 -0.80
C GLU A 149 -10.59 27.78 0.53
N ALA A 150 -10.45 26.79 1.41
CA ALA A 150 -11.08 26.81 2.73
C ALA A 150 -10.65 28.01 3.58
N ARG A 151 -9.39 28.46 3.47
CA ARG A 151 -8.90 29.68 4.14
C ARG A 151 -9.60 30.97 3.67
N LYS A 152 -10.16 30.97 2.47
CA LYS A 152 -10.88 32.13 1.91
C LYS A 152 -12.35 32.16 2.34
N ILE A 153 -12.89 31.03 2.80
CA ILE A 153 -14.29 30.88 3.19
C ILE A 153 -14.39 31.05 4.70
N THR A 154 -15.12 32.06 5.14
CA THR A 154 -15.40 32.30 6.55
C THR A 154 -16.71 31.62 6.95
N PRO A 155 -16.91 31.15 8.20
CA PRO A 155 -18.20 30.59 8.63
C PRO A 155 -19.39 31.51 8.41
N ALA A 156 -19.17 32.83 8.37
CA ALA A 156 -20.18 33.85 8.08
C ALA A 156 -20.70 33.82 6.63
N ASP A 157 -19.91 33.32 5.68
CA ASP A 157 -20.24 33.28 4.25
C ASP A 157 -21.20 32.13 3.89
N LEU A 158 -21.41 31.16 4.80
CA LEU A 158 -22.25 29.98 4.61
C LEU A 158 -23.69 30.13 5.15
N THR A 159 -23.98 31.25 5.81
CA THR A 159 -25.27 31.54 6.47
C THR A 159 -26.16 32.53 5.71
N ASN A 160 -25.83 32.86 4.46
CA ASN A 160 -26.57 33.84 3.63
C ASN A 160 -27.13 33.20 2.35
#